data_AF-A0A4Y9PIG2-F1
#
_entry.id   AF-A0A4Y9PIG2-F1
#
_cell.length_a   1.000
_cell.length_b   1.000
_cell.length_c   1.000
_cell.angle_alpha   90.00
_cell.angle_beta   90.00
_cell.angle_gamma   90.00
#
_symmetry.space_group_name_H-M   'P 1'
#
loop_
_entity.id
_entity.type
_entity.pdbx_description
1 polymer ?
#
loop_
_entity_poly.entity_id
_entity_poly.type
_entity_poly.pdbx_seq_one_letter_code
_entity_poly.pdbx_strand_id
1 'polypeptide(L)'
;MNAVRYGDYSRDVSGWFLGMTGAQLAVVTLTGLPALLALNAQAWVLIAIWLPVWALVAAVVLVPIRGRAAGRWFGDLCLHAIGGAMGWTVFGSRAAAGTAEDLSEADLPGVLAGIRTHDGPPYGQLFTRPVIVQNSAARTWAAVARIDHPGIGLAEPDERDRMGAGLAELCEIAARTELVDTLAMQVRTVPDDGAERAAWEQAHTRADAAPLAARVNALLGATLTPAAVRTEAFVTVVVGESRIGRAAKESGGGVDGRARVLHGVMTEVESALRGPVGCTAVTWLDSAALAAAVRTGFAPGDRGQLIAAGLAAANGAQLATGVPMAAAGPTQARAEARHYVHDAWASVTDTILLPDSGAVLGALAPVLVPTTAGERRCLTVFLAPLPLDRATRLVGREDMSATTGNELRARMGFRQRARQRRDTERIGTADEKLAAGRALVRPAVAACVTVPATWPVDEHGRRLAASIRAAGFVPLRLDLAQDSGFAAAAIPLGVGLPDRRGRR
;
A
#
# COMPACT_ATOMS: atom_id res chain seq x y z
N MET A 1 -12.39 -13.61 -26.08
CA MET A 1 -12.73 -14.60 -25.03
C MET A 1 -13.14 -13.88 -23.74
N ASN A 2 -13.53 -14.61 -22.68
CA ASN A 2 -13.78 -14.01 -21.35
C ASN A 2 -12.45 -13.86 -20.60
N ALA A 3 -12.18 -12.68 -20.05
CA ALA A 3 -10.95 -12.41 -19.30
C ALA A 3 -10.80 -13.31 -18.06
N VAL A 4 -9.56 -13.71 -17.76
CA VAL A 4 -9.21 -14.53 -16.59
C VAL A 4 -9.54 -13.80 -15.29
N ARG A 5 -10.21 -14.53 -14.39
CA ARG A 5 -10.71 -14.00 -13.12
C ARG A 5 -9.95 -14.60 -11.93
N TYR A 6 -9.20 -13.76 -11.25
CA TYR A 6 -8.43 -14.09 -10.06
C TYR A 6 -9.37 -14.02 -8.84
N GLY A 7 -9.77 -15.18 -8.30
CA GLY A 7 -10.86 -15.25 -7.31
C GLY A 7 -10.68 -16.21 -6.13
N ASP A 8 -9.56 -16.93 -6.05
CA ASP A 8 -9.28 -17.91 -5.00
C ASP A 8 -8.78 -17.24 -3.71
N TYR A 9 -9.45 -16.17 -3.30
CA TYR A 9 -9.13 -15.43 -2.09
C TYR A 9 -9.66 -16.18 -0.86
N SER A 10 -8.76 -16.66 0.01
CA SER A 10 -9.10 -17.10 1.36
C SER A 10 -8.94 -15.96 2.38
N ARG A 11 -9.53 -16.12 3.57
CA ARG A 11 -9.39 -15.14 4.66
C ARG A 11 -8.13 -15.46 5.46
N ASP A 12 -7.23 -14.48 5.56
CA ASP A 12 -5.98 -14.56 6.36
C ASP A 12 -6.22 -14.92 7.85
N VAL A 13 -7.46 -14.85 8.36
CA VAL A 13 -7.86 -15.47 9.64
C VAL A 13 -9.24 -16.13 9.52
N SER A 14 -9.30 -17.44 9.68
CA SER A 14 -10.52 -18.17 10.06
C SER A 14 -10.74 -18.05 11.58
N GLY A 15 -12.00 -17.83 11.99
CA GLY A 15 -12.37 -17.83 13.41
C GLY A 15 -12.37 -19.24 13.97
N TRP A 16 -11.75 -19.45 15.14
CA TRP A 16 -11.48 -20.78 15.70
C TRP A 16 -12.75 -21.47 16.20
N PHE A 17 -13.64 -20.72 16.87
CA PHE A 17 -14.90 -21.24 17.38
C PHE A 17 -16.02 -20.21 17.21
N LEU A 18 -17.14 -20.58 16.59
CA LEU A 18 -18.28 -19.69 16.26
C LEU A 18 -17.92 -18.38 15.52
N GLY A 19 -16.73 -18.31 14.89
CA GLY A 19 -16.22 -17.09 14.25
C GLY A 19 -15.39 -16.17 15.16
N MET A 20 -15.24 -16.50 16.44
CA MET A 20 -14.39 -15.78 17.39
C MET A 20 -12.91 -16.12 17.21
N THR A 21 -12.04 -15.16 17.52
CA THR A 21 -10.60 -15.42 17.77
C THR A 21 -10.39 -15.99 19.17
N GLY A 22 -9.29 -16.72 19.39
CA GLY A 22 -8.96 -17.29 20.71
C GLY A 22 -8.88 -16.24 21.83
N ALA A 23 -8.38 -15.04 21.53
CA ALA A 23 -8.35 -13.93 22.48
C ALA A 23 -9.75 -13.40 22.83
N GLN A 24 -10.66 -13.29 21.85
CA GLN A 24 -12.05 -12.90 22.13
C GLN A 24 -12.76 -13.94 23.00
N LEU A 25 -12.56 -15.24 22.70
CA LEU A 25 -13.09 -16.32 23.53
C LEU A 25 -12.55 -16.23 24.96
N ALA A 26 -11.23 -16.10 25.13
CA ALA A 26 -10.61 -15.97 26.45
C ALA A 26 -11.17 -14.78 27.24
N VAL A 27 -11.32 -13.61 26.63
CA VAL A 27 -11.90 -12.43 27.31
C VAL A 27 -13.35 -12.66 27.73
N VAL A 28 -14.20 -13.20 26.83
CA VAL A 28 -15.61 -13.49 27.13
C VAL A 28 -15.76 -14.58 28.22
N THR A 29 -14.90 -15.60 28.22
CA THR A 29 -14.90 -16.65 29.24
C THR A 29 -14.40 -16.14 30.59
N LEU A 30 -13.26 -15.44 30.63
CA LEU A 30 -12.69 -14.89 31.86
C LEU A 30 -13.63 -13.88 32.53
N THR A 31 -14.27 -13.00 31.75
CA THR A 31 -15.26 -12.06 32.28
C THR A 31 -16.57 -12.73 32.70
N GLY A 32 -16.84 -13.97 32.24
CA GLY A 32 -17.97 -14.77 32.69
C GLY A 32 -17.73 -15.52 34.00
N LEU A 33 -16.46 -15.74 34.40
CA LEU A 33 -16.12 -16.48 35.63
C LEU A 33 -16.79 -15.92 36.91
N PRO A 34 -16.87 -14.60 37.15
CA PRO A 34 -17.54 -14.09 38.35
C PRO A 34 -19.02 -14.44 38.42
N ALA A 35 -19.74 -14.49 37.28
CA ALA A 35 -21.13 -14.97 37.26
C ALA A 35 -21.24 -16.45 37.60
N LEU A 36 -20.31 -17.29 37.09
CA LEU A 36 -20.29 -18.72 37.40
C LEU A 36 -19.96 -18.99 38.88
N LEU A 37 -19.03 -18.23 39.46
CA LEU A 37 -18.71 -18.31 40.88
C LEU A 37 -19.88 -17.81 41.75
N ALA A 38 -20.55 -16.72 41.37
CA ALA A 38 -21.74 -16.22 42.06
C ALA A 38 -22.93 -17.19 41.95
N LEU A 39 -23.08 -17.89 40.82
CA LEU A 39 -24.08 -18.95 40.63
C LEU A 39 -23.80 -20.15 41.54
N ASN A 40 -22.54 -20.59 41.63
CA ASN A 40 -22.13 -21.65 42.55
C ASN A 40 -22.35 -21.27 44.02
N ALA A 41 -22.13 -20.01 44.38
CA ALA A 41 -22.40 -19.47 45.72
C ALA A 41 -23.86 -19.09 45.98
N GLN A 42 -24.78 -19.33 45.02
CA GLN A 42 -26.19 -18.91 45.02
C GLN A 42 -26.42 -17.41 45.35
N ALA A 43 -25.45 -16.56 44.99
CA ALA A 43 -25.48 -15.13 45.24
C ALA A 43 -26.27 -14.38 44.15
N TRP A 44 -27.58 -14.61 44.08
CA TRP A 44 -28.47 -14.13 43.00
C TRP A 44 -28.37 -12.63 42.70
N VAL A 45 -28.17 -11.78 43.72
CA VAL A 45 -27.99 -10.33 43.55
C VAL A 45 -26.69 -9.99 42.79
N LEU A 46 -25.58 -10.68 43.09
CA LEU A 46 -24.31 -10.52 42.39
C LEU A 46 -24.43 -10.97 40.93
N ILE A 47 -25.19 -12.03 40.65
CA ILE A 47 -25.49 -12.47 39.28
C ILE A 47 -26.29 -11.40 38.53
N ALA A 48 -27.36 -10.87 39.14
CA ALA A 48 -28.21 -9.85 38.53
C ALA A 48 -27.44 -8.55 38.18
N ILE A 49 -26.44 -8.18 38.98
CA ILE A 49 -25.57 -7.02 38.73
C ILE A 49 -24.48 -7.34 37.70
N TRP A 50 -23.85 -8.53 37.77
CA TRP A 50 -22.72 -8.87 36.89
C TRP A 50 -23.14 -9.28 35.47
N LEU A 51 -24.30 -9.91 35.31
CA LEU A 51 -24.80 -10.37 34.01
C LEU A 51 -24.93 -9.24 32.96
N PRO A 52 -25.47 -8.04 33.24
CA PRO A 52 -25.45 -6.94 32.29
C PRO A 52 -24.04 -6.39 32.01
N VAL A 53 -23.12 -6.40 32.99
CA VAL A 53 -21.71 -6.02 32.78
C VAL A 53 -21.04 -6.99 31.82
N TRP A 54 -21.20 -8.30 32.05
CA TRP A 54 -20.69 -9.34 31.16
C TRP A 54 -21.29 -9.25 29.75
N ALA A 55 -22.60 -9.06 29.65
CA ALA A 55 -23.28 -8.88 28.36
C ALA A 55 -22.77 -7.64 27.60
N LEU A 56 -22.50 -6.54 28.30
CA LEU A 56 -21.90 -5.33 27.71
C LEU A 56 -20.48 -5.60 27.20
N VAL A 57 -19.61 -6.27 27.98
CA VAL A 57 -18.27 -6.64 27.53
C VAL A 57 -18.33 -7.58 26.34
N ALA A 58 -19.19 -8.61 26.37
CA ALA A 58 -19.40 -9.51 25.25
C ALA A 58 -19.86 -8.74 23.99
N ALA A 59 -20.81 -7.80 24.12
CA ALA A 59 -21.23 -6.96 23.00
C ALA A 59 -20.07 -6.11 22.43
N VAL A 60 -19.28 -5.45 23.29
CA VAL A 60 -18.13 -4.63 22.87
C VAL A 60 -17.02 -5.45 22.19
N VAL A 61 -16.83 -6.71 22.60
CA VAL A 61 -15.81 -7.62 22.06
C VAL A 61 -16.26 -8.33 20.78
N LEU A 62 -17.56 -8.64 20.65
CA LEU A 62 -18.11 -9.48 19.58
C LEU A 62 -18.78 -8.69 18.45
N VAL A 63 -19.40 -7.53 18.72
CA VAL A 63 -20.10 -6.74 17.70
C VAL A 63 -19.08 -5.98 16.83
N PRO A 64 -19.02 -6.23 15.50
CA PRO A 64 -18.09 -5.55 14.61
C PRO A 64 -18.69 -4.24 14.09
N ILE A 65 -18.11 -3.11 14.50
CA ILE A 65 -18.40 -1.79 13.91
C ILE A 65 -17.48 -1.61 12.69
N ARG A 66 -18.07 -1.51 11.49
CA ARG A 66 -17.32 -1.37 10.20
C ARG A 66 -16.18 -2.39 10.03
N GLY A 67 -16.35 -3.63 10.51
CA GLY A 67 -15.35 -4.70 10.38
C GLY A 67 -14.21 -4.72 11.42
N ARG A 68 -14.24 -3.84 12.42
CA ARG A 68 -13.37 -3.88 13.62
C ARG A 68 -14.26 -4.11 14.85
N ALA A 69 -13.79 -4.87 15.85
CA ALA A 69 -14.52 -5.01 17.12
C ALA A 69 -14.62 -3.66 17.84
N ALA A 70 -15.74 -3.39 18.54
CA ALA A 70 -15.94 -2.10 19.20
C ALA A 70 -14.87 -1.80 20.27
N GLY A 71 -14.42 -2.80 21.02
CA GLY A 71 -13.31 -2.64 21.98
C GLY A 71 -11.98 -2.20 21.33
N ARG A 72 -11.76 -2.58 20.07
CA ARG A 72 -10.59 -2.11 19.31
C ARG A 72 -10.76 -0.65 18.86
N TRP A 73 -11.95 -0.25 18.43
CA TRP A 73 -12.26 1.17 18.17
C TRP A 73 -12.00 2.04 19.39
N PHE A 74 -12.41 1.59 20.57
CA PHE A 74 -12.15 2.30 21.83
C PHE A 74 -10.63 2.41 22.11
N GLY A 75 -9.89 1.30 22.02
CA GLY A 75 -8.43 1.32 22.22
C GLY A 75 -7.68 2.22 21.23
N ASP A 76 -8.01 2.12 19.94
CA ASP A 76 -7.43 2.97 18.89
C ASP A 76 -7.79 4.47 19.12
N LEU A 77 -9.01 4.77 19.58
CA LEU A 77 -9.45 6.14 19.91
C LEU A 77 -8.73 6.70 21.14
N CYS A 78 -8.55 5.90 22.20
CA CYS A 78 -7.77 6.28 23.37
C CYS A 78 -6.31 6.57 23.00
N LEU A 79 -5.68 5.70 22.19
CA LEU A 79 -4.31 5.92 21.71
C LEU A 79 -4.19 7.19 20.86
N HIS A 80 -5.18 7.46 19.99
CA HIS A 80 -5.22 8.69 19.20
C HIS A 80 -5.43 9.94 20.07
N ALA A 81 -6.30 9.88 21.09
CA ALA A 81 -6.51 10.98 22.03
C ALA A 81 -5.26 11.26 22.89
N ILE A 82 -4.57 10.22 23.37
CA ILE A 82 -3.28 10.34 24.05
C ILE A 82 -2.24 10.93 23.10
N GLY A 83 -2.14 10.45 21.86
CA GLY A 83 -1.23 10.99 20.85
C GLY A 83 -1.49 12.46 20.55
N GLY A 84 -2.75 12.88 20.48
CA GLY A 84 -3.14 14.29 20.33
C GLY A 84 -2.75 15.15 21.53
N ALA A 85 -2.98 14.66 22.76
CA ALA A 85 -2.60 15.36 23.99
C ALA A 85 -1.07 15.46 24.17
N MET A 86 -0.32 14.47 23.70
CA MET A 86 1.15 14.42 23.75
C MET A 86 1.83 15.06 22.53
N GLY A 87 1.06 15.60 21.57
CA GLY A 87 1.56 16.23 20.35
C GLY A 87 2.08 15.26 19.27
N TRP A 88 2.03 13.94 19.49
CA TRP A 88 2.54 12.91 18.57
C TRP A 88 1.79 12.81 17.24
N THR A 89 0.59 13.42 17.14
CA THR A 89 -0.16 13.51 15.88
C THR A 89 0.33 14.63 14.96
N VAL A 90 1.23 15.51 15.42
CA VAL A 90 1.79 16.63 14.65
C VAL A 90 3.26 16.36 14.33
N PHE A 91 3.64 16.66 13.09
CA PHE A 91 5.01 16.65 12.60
C PHE A 91 5.39 18.02 12.08
N GLY A 92 6.63 18.45 12.34
CA GLY A 92 7.26 19.61 11.72
C GLY A 92 8.67 19.23 11.29
N SER A 93 9.07 19.61 10.09
CA SER A 93 10.36 19.20 9.53
C SER A 93 11.54 19.94 10.16
N ARG A 94 12.64 19.22 10.38
CA ARG A 94 13.96 19.77 10.76
C ARG A 94 14.49 20.73 9.71
N ALA A 95 14.27 20.46 8.42
CA ALA A 95 14.69 21.36 7.35
C ALA A 95 13.96 22.71 7.42
N ALA A 96 12.64 22.68 7.68
CA ALA A 96 11.84 23.90 7.87
C ALA A 96 12.17 24.64 9.17
N ALA A 97 12.60 23.92 10.21
CA ALA A 97 13.07 24.50 11.47
C ALA A 97 14.52 25.02 11.43
N GLY A 98 15.25 24.81 10.32
CA GLY A 98 16.66 25.19 10.21
C GLY A 98 17.62 24.31 11.03
N THR A 99 17.21 23.11 11.43
CA THR A 99 17.95 22.17 12.29
C THR A 99 18.39 20.88 11.57
N ALA A 100 18.28 20.83 10.25
CA ALA A 100 18.79 19.73 9.43
C ALA A 100 20.31 19.89 9.23
N GLU A 101 21.10 19.16 10.04
CA GLU A 101 22.58 19.13 9.94
C GLU A 101 23.06 18.30 8.75
N ASP A 102 22.41 17.17 8.47
CA ASP A 102 22.71 16.28 7.33
C ASP A 102 21.53 16.27 6.35
N LEU A 103 21.79 16.70 5.11
CA LEU A 103 20.79 16.77 4.04
C LEU A 103 20.47 15.40 3.41
N SER A 104 21.29 14.39 3.65
CA SER A 104 21.09 13.01 3.19
C SER A 104 20.20 12.18 4.12
N GLU A 105 20.04 12.59 5.39
CA GLU A 105 19.16 11.90 6.34
C GLU A 105 17.69 12.22 6.03
N ALA A 106 16.86 11.18 5.93
CA ALA A 106 15.43 11.35 5.69
C ALA A 106 14.72 11.94 6.93
N ASP A 107 13.94 12.99 6.73
CA ASP A 107 13.13 13.64 7.77
C ASP A 107 11.64 13.48 7.43
N LEU A 108 11.02 12.41 7.94
CA LEU A 108 9.70 11.96 7.49
C LEU A 108 8.73 11.68 8.67
N PRO A 109 7.41 11.94 8.50
CA PRO A 109 6.42 11.85 9.58
C PRO A 109 6.00 10.41 9.94
N GLY A 110 5.60 10.24 11.21
CA GLY A 110 4.85 9.07 11.68
C GLY A 110 5.54 7.73 11.40
N VAL A 111 4.85 6.82 10.70
CA VAL A 111 5.39 5.50 10.32
C VAL A 111 6.62 5.56 9.40
N LEU A 112 6.91 6.72 8.81
CA LEU A 112 8.09 6.94 7.98
C LEU A 112 9.32 7.44 8.78
N ALA A 113 9.17 7.83 10.05
CA ALA A 113 10.27 8.36 10.86
C ALA A 113 11.43 7.35 11.09
N GLY A 114 11.17 6.06 10.89
CA GLY A 114 12.19 5.01 10.93
C GLY A 114 12.95 4.79 9.62
N ILE A 115 12.64 5.53 8.55
CA ILE A 115 13.26 5.40 7.23
C ILE A 115 14.64 6.07 7.21
N ARG A 116 15.62 5.39 6.61
CA ARG A 116 16.93 5.94 6.26
C ARG A 116 17.25 5.57 4.82
N THR A 117 17.96 6.44 4.12
CA THR A 117 18.39 6.25 2.74
C THR A 117 19.90 6.12 2.69
N HIS A 118 20.40 5.17 1.91
CA HIS A 118 21.82 4.94 1.70
C HIS A 118 22.09 4.81 0.20
N ASP A 119 23.11 5.49 -0.32
CA ASP A 119 23.52 5.28 -1.71
C ASP A 119 24.13 3.87 -1.86
N GLY A 120 23.56 3.07 -2.76
CA GLY A 120 24.05 1.73 -3.04
C GLY A 120 25.42 1.73 -3.74
N PRO A 121 26.12 0.58 -3.73
CA PRO A 121 27.28 0.38 -4.61
C PRO A 121 26.83 0.45 -6.08
N PRO A 122 27.74 0.65 -7.04
CA PRO A 122 27.38 0.73 -8.46
C PRO A 122 26.61 -0.51 -8.96
N TYR A 123 25.56 -0.26 -9.75
CA TYR A 123 24.64 -1.25 -10.31
C TYR A 123 24.46 -1.05 -11.82
N GLY A 124 24.23 -2.16 -12.54
CA GLY A 124 23.97 -2.17 -13.97
C GLY A 124 25.14 -1.69 -14.84
N GLN A 125 24.90 -1.62 -16.15
CA GLN A 125 25.92 -1.23 -17.15
C GLN A 125 26.31 0.24 -17.07
N LEU A 126 25.40 1.10 -16.58
CA LEU A 126 25.62 2.54 -16.42
C LEU A 126 26.29 2.89 -15.08
N PHE A 127 26.62 1.90 -14.24
CA PHE A 127 27.20 2.09 -12.91
C PHE A 127 26.43 3.10 -12.03
N THR A 128 25.10 3.15 -12.19
CA THR A 128 24.24 4.00 -11.36
C THR A 128 24.28 3.52 -9.91
N ARG A 129 23.91 4.39 -8.97
CA ARG A 129 23.83 4.06 -7.54
C ARG A 129 22.39 4.13 -7.06
N PRO A 130 21.61 3.04 -7.20
CA PRO A 130 20.27 2.96 -6.64
C PRO A 130 20.30 3.25 -5.14
N VAL A 131 19.32 4.01 -4.66
CA VAL A 131 19.18 4.24 -3.22
C VAL A 131 18.58 3.02 -2.55
N ILE A 132 19.22 2.60 -1.47
CA ILE A 132 18.78 1.52 -0.60
C ILE A 132 18.05 2.13 0.58
N VAL A 133 16.76 1.81 0.69
CA VAL A 133 15.87 2.31 1.74
C VAL A 133 15.90 1.32 2.90
N GLN A 134 16.32 1.76 4.07
CA GLN A 134 16.26 0.99 5.32
C GLN A 134 15.08 1.47 6.16
N ASN A 135 14.15 0.58 6.51
CA ASN A 135 13.15 0.86 7.54
C ASN A 135 13.58 0.21 8.87
N SER A 136 14.11 1.02 9.78
CA SER A 136 14.57 0.57 11.09
C SER A 136 13.44 0.04 11.99
N ALA A 137 12.25 0.65 11.91
CA ALA A 137 11.08 0.26 12.72
C ALA A 137 10.47 -1.07 12.26
N ALA A 138 10.35 -1.29 10.94
CA ALA A 138 9.87 -2.54 10.37
C ALA A 138 10.96 -3.62 10.25
N ARG A 139 12.24 -3.24 10.43
CA ARG A 139 13.42 -4.07 10.15
C ARG A 139 13.42 -4.63 8.73
N THR A 140 13.17 -3.77 7.74
CA THR A 140 13.20 -4.12 6.32
C THR A 140 14.17 -3.25 5.53
N TRP A 141 14.56 -3.75 4.37
CA TRP A 141 15.37 -3.09 3.36
C TRP A 141 14.58 -3.10 2.05
N ALA A 142 14.69 -2.03 1.27
CA ALA A 142 13.94 -1.91 0.04
C ALA A 142 14.71 -1.17 -1.05
N ALA A 143 14.36 -1.45 -2.29
CA ALA A 143 14.76 -0.72 -3.48
C ALA A 143 13.51 -0.27 -4.24
N VAL A 144 13.54 0.93 -4.82
CA VAL A 144 12.41 1.55 -5.51
C VAL A 144 12.76 1.77 -6.97
N ALA A 145 11.91 1.32 -7.88
CA ALA A 145 12.00 1.64 -9.30
C ALA A 145 10.79 2.48 -9.73
N ARG A 146 11.02 3.45 -10.61
CA ARG A 146 9.97 3.95 -11.51
C ARG A 146 9.79 2.93 -12.63
N ILE A 147 8.55 2.66 -13.01
CA ILE A 147 8.22 1.80 -14.14
C ILE A 147 7.39 2.56 -15.17
N ASP A 148 7.73 2.37 -16.44
CA ASP A 148 6.93 2.86 -17.56
C ASP A 148 6.24 1.66 -18.21
N HIS A 149 4.93 1.79 -18.43
CA HIS A 149 4.08 0.75 -19.01
C HIS A 149 3.05 1.43 -19.92
N PRO A 150 2.68 0.85 -21.09
CA PRO A 150 1.71 1.44 -22.04
C PRO A 150 0.26 1.52 -21.51
N GLY A 151 0.03 1.33 -20.22
CA GLY A 151 -1.29 1.13 -19.61
C GLY A 151 -1.96 -0.18 -20.03
N ILE A 152 -3.18 -0.39 -19.53
CA ILE A 152 -4.04 -1.56 -19.82
C ILE A 152 -5.47 -1.17 -20.25
N GLY A 153 -5.75 0.13 -20.36
CA GLY A 153 -7.10 0.64 -20.62
C GLY A 153 -7.63 0.29 -22.01
N LEU A 154 -6.75 0.30 -23.01
CA LEU A 154 -7.04 -0.06 -24.41
C LEU A 154 -6.60 -1.48 -24.79
N ALA A 155 -5.95 -2.21 -23.88
CA ALA A 155 -5.50 -3.59 -24.12
C ALA A 155 -6.69 -4.54 -24.31
N GLU A 156 -6.56 -5.51 -25.21
CA GLU A 156 -7.56 -6.57 -25.40
C GLU A 156 -7.59 -7.55 -24.20
N PRO A 157 -8.67 -8.32 -23.98
CA PRO A 157 -8.76 -9.27 -22.87
C PRO A 157 -7.58 -10.23 -22.80
N ASP A 158 -7.18 -10.82 -23.93
CA ASP A 158 -6.10 -11.81 -24.01
C ASP A 158 -4.73 -11.19 -23.69
N GLU A 159 -4.52 -9.90 -24.01
CA GLU A 159 -3.33 -9.15 -23.60
C GLU A 159 -3.31 -8.86 -22.10
N ARG A 160 -4.45 -8.48 -21.51
CA ARG A 160 -4.58 -8.32 -20.05
C ARG A 160 -4.36 -9.64 -19.32
N ASP A 161 -4.80 -10.75 -19.89
CA ASP A 161 -4.60 -12.08 -19.31
C ASP A 161 -3.13 -12.50 -19.38
N ARG A 162 -2.42 -12.21 -20.48
CA ARG A 162 -0.95 -12.35 -20.59
C ARG A 162 -0.22 -11.51 -19.53
N MET A 163 -0.56 -10.23 -19.39
CA MET A 163 0.04 -9.35 -18.37
C MET A 163 -0.26 -9.83 -16.95
N GLY A 164 -1.47 -10.35 -16.69
CA GLY A 164 -1.86 -10.92 -15.41
C GLY A 164 -1.11 -12.21 -15.08
N ALA A 165 -0.89 -13.07 -16.08
CA ALA A 165 -0.05 -14.26 -15.94
C ALA A 165 1.42 -13.88 -15.66
N GLY A 166 1.95 -12.85 -16.32
CA GLY A 166 3.27 -12.30 -16.01
C GLY A 166 3.41 -11.75 -14.59
N LEU A 167 2.36 -11.12 -14.06
CA LEU A 167 2.33 -10.66 -12.67
C LEU A 167 2.29 -11.84 -11.68
N ALA A 168 1.60 -12.93 -12.03
CA ALA A 168 1.62 -14.16 -11.24
C ALA A 168 3.01 -14.82 -11.27
N GLU A 169 3.66 -14.88 -12.44
CA GLU A 169 5.04 -15.38 -12.59
C GLU A 169 6.05 -14.55 -11.79
N LEU A 170 5.95 -13.22 -11.81
CA LEU A 170 6.75 -12.33 -10.96
C LEU A 170 6.58 -12.67 -9.46
N CYS A 171 5.35 -12.95 -9.02
CA CYS A 171 5.10 -13.38 -7.63
C CYS A 171 5.69 -14.76 -7.33
N GLU A 172 5.68 -15.69 -8.30
CA GLU A 172 6.31 -17.00 -8.16
C GLU A 172 7.83 -16.93 -8.09
N ILE A 173 8.46 -16.08 -8.92
CA ILE A 173 9.90 -15.78 -8.84
C ILE A 173 10.21 -15.24 -7.44
N ALA A 174 9.52 -14.18 -7.02
CA ALA A 174 9.71 -13.56 -5.71
C ALA A 174 9.48 -14.54 -4.53
N ALA A 175 8.60 -15.52 -4.67
CA ALA A 175 8.40 -16.59 -3.69
C ALA A 175 9.57 -17.59 -3.69
N ARG A 176 10.05 -18.03 -4.86
CA ARG A 176 11.16 -18.99 -5.02
C ARG A 176 12.51 -18.41 -4.58
N THR A 177 12.75 -17.11 -4.76
CA THR A 177 13.95 -16.42 -4.28
C THR A 177 14.00 -16.35 -2.75
N GLU A 178 12.85 -16.56 -2.06
CA GLU A 178 12.65 -16.50 -0.60
C GLU A 178 13.13 -15.23 0.13
N LEU A 179 13.74 -14.25 -0.56
CA LEU A 179 14.16 -12.97 0.00
C LEU A 179 13.01 -11.97 0.08
N VAL A 180 12.12 -11.94 -0.91
CA VAL A 180 11.07 -10.92 -0.99
C VAL A 180 9.99 -11.14 0.08
N ASP A 181 9.78 -10.13 0.93
CA ASP A 181 8.66 -10.07 1.87
C ASP A 181 7.43 -9.41 1.22
N THR A 182 7.62 -8.39 0.38
CA THR A 182 6.51 -7.69 -0.31
C THR A 182 7.01 -7.00 -1.58
N LEU A 183 6.26 -7.15 -2.67
CA LEU A 183 6.30 -6.26 -3.83
C LEU A 183 5.17 -5.24 -3.68
N ALA A 184 5.47 -3.95 -3.65
CA ALA A 184 4.46 -2.88 -3.66
C ALA A 184 4.43 -2.24 -5.04
N MET A 185 3.35 -2.45 -5.78
CA MET A 185 3.10 -1.80 -7.08
C MET A 185 2.20 -0.60 -6.86
N GLN A 186 2.74 0.60 -7.01
CA GLN A 186 2.02 1.86 -6.88
C GLN A 186 1.75 2.47 -8.25
N VAL A 187 0.53 2.93 -8.48
CA VAL A 187 0.15 3.78 -9.61
C VAL A 187 -0.50 5.04 -9.04
N ARG A 188 -0.09 6.21 -9.52
CA ARG A 188 -0.67 7.50 -9.12
C ARG A 188 -0.97 8.37 -10.33
N THR A 189 -2.14 8.97 -10.34
CA THR A 189 -2.56 9.96 -11.33
C THR A 189 -2.40 11.35 -10.74
N VAL A 190 -1.47 12.12 -11.29
CA VAL A 190 -1.08 13.46 -10.85
C VAL A 190 -1.67 14.47 -11.83
N PRO A 191 -2.25 15.59 -11.37
CA PRO A 191 -2.61 16.70 -12.26
C PRO A 191 -1.39 17.15 -13.06
N ASP A 192 -1.56 17.39 -14.36
CA ASP A 192 -0.49 17.94 -15.18
C ASP A 192 -0.37 19.46 -14.92
N ASP A 193 0.85 19.91 -14.64
CA ASP A 193 1.19 21.33 -14.48
C ASP A 193 1.61 21.97 -15.81
N GLY A 194 1.81 21.16 -16.86
CA GLY A 194 2.22 21.62 -18.19
C GLY A 194 3.66 22.11 -18.28
N ALA A 195 4.50 21.94 -17.25
CA ALA A 195 5.88 22.43 -17.27
C ALA A 195 6.72 21.75 -18.36
N GLU A 196 6.56 20.44 -18.54
CA GLU A 196 7.21 19.66 -19.62
C GLU A 196 6.80 20.21 -21.01
N ARG A 197 5.51 20.51 -21.19
CA ARG A 197 4.98 21.10 -22.42
C ARG A 197 5.50 22.51 -22.66
N ALA A 198 5.45 23.39 -21.65
CA ALA A 198 5.87 24.78 -21.78
C ALA A 198 7.37 24.89 -22.13
N ALA A 199 8.22 24.07 -21.52
CA ALA A 199 9.63 24.00 -21.86
C ALA A 199 9.89 23.43 -23.26
N TRP A 200 9.14 22.39 -23.67
CA TRP A 200 9.21 21.88 -25.04
C TRP A 200 8.81 22.95 -26.07
N GLU A 201 7.71 23.67 -25.81
CA GLU A 201 7.26 24.79 -26.65
C GLU A 201 8.31 25.92 -26.72
N GLN A 202 8.93 26.30 -25.60
CA GLN A 202 10.00 27.30 -25.59
C GLN A 202 11.22 26.87 -26.44
N ALA A 203 11.60 25.59 -26.37
CA ALA A 203 12.74 25.06 -27.13
C ALA A 203 12.46 24.86 -28.63
N HIS A 204 11.19 24.66 -29.03
CA HIS A 204 10.81 24.32 -30.41
C HIS A 204 10.02 25.42 -31.15
N THR A 205 9.63 26.50 -30.46
CA THR A 205 9.00 27.67 -31.10
C THR A 205 10.04 28.44 -31.90
N ARG A 206 9.81 28.56 -33.22
CA ARG A 206 10.65 29.40 -34.08
C ARG A 206 10.27 30.88 -33.97
N ALA A 207 11.25 31.76 -34.12
CA ALA A 207 11.05 33.21 -34.09
C ALA A 207 10.17 33.75 -35.24
N ASP A 208 10.04 33.00 -36.34
CA ASP A 208 9.21 33.30 -37.51
C ASP A 208 7.80 32.66 -37.46
N ALA A 209 7.43 32.01 -36.34
CA ALA A 209 6.16 31.32 -36.20
C ALA A 209 4.95 32.26 -36.39
N ALA A 210 3.97 31.81 -37.18
CA ALA A 210 2.77 32.60 -37.49
C ALA A 210 2.01 32.99 -36.21
N PRO A 211 1.72 34.29 -35.97
CA PRO A 211 1.13 34.77 -34.71
C PRO A 211 -0.22 34.13 -34.34
N LEU A 212 -1.00 33.70 -35.33
CA LEU A 212 -2.24 32.96 -35.10
C LEU A 212 -1.98 31.55 -34.56
N ALA A 213 -1.00 30.83 -35.12
CA ALA A 213 -0.65 29.48 -34.68
C ALA A 213 -0.12 29.48 -33.24
N ALA A 214 0.76 30.44 -32.90
CA ALA A 214 1.24 30.63 -31.53
C ALA A 214 0.08 30.92 -30.55
N ARG A 215 -0.88 31.78 -30.94
CA ARG A 215 -2.05 32.12 -30.12
C ARG A 215 -3.01 30.94 -29.93
N VAL A 216 -3.27 30.17 -30.98
CA VAL A 216 -4.09 28.95 -30.91
C VAL A 216 -3.40 27.92 -30.01
N ASN A 217 -2.10 27.72 -30.15
CA ASN A 217 -1.37 26.76 -29.32
C ASN A 217 -1.35 27.17 -27.84
N ALA A 218 -1.14 28.46 -27.54
CA ALA A 218 -1.24 28.99 -26.17
C ALA A 218 -2.65 28.83 -25.57
N LEU A 219 -3.70 29.05 -26.37
CA LEU A 219 -5.09 28.86 -25.93
C LEU A 219 -5.41 27.37 -25.71
N LEU A 220 -4.91 26.46 -26.54
CA LEU A 220 -4.99 25.02 -26.31
C LEU A 220 -4.26 24.61 -25.03
N GLY A 221 -3.06 25.12 -24.78
CA GLY A 221 -2.33 24.90 -23.52
C GLY A 221 -3.13 25.36 -22.30
N ALA A 222 -3.60 26.61 -22.29
CA ALA A 222 -4.39 27.17 -21.19
C ALA A 222 -5.71 26.40 -20.94
N THR A 223 -6.32 25.84 -21.98
CA THR A 223 -7.61 25.13 -21.87
C THR A 223 -7.45 23.65 -21.50
N LEU A 224 -6.44 22.97 -22.03
CA LEU A 224 -6.30 21.51 -21.92
C LEU A 224 -5.44 21.08 -20.73
N THR A 225 -4.39 21.83 -20.39
CA THR A 225 -3.48 21.47 -19.27
C THR A 225 -4.21 21.26 -17.95
N PRO A 226 -5.17 22.11 -17.50
CA PRO A 226 -5.87 21.90 -16.23
C PRO A 226 -6.67 20.59 -16.15
N ALA A 227 -7.07 20.03 -17.30
CA ALA A 227 -7.79 18.77 -17.40
C ALA A 227 -6.87 17.57 -17.69
N ALA A 228 -5.58 17.80 -17.98
CA ALA A 228 -4.63 16.75 -18.26
C ALA A 228 -4.18 16.03 -16.98
N VAL A 229 -3.99 14.72 -17.10
CA VAL A 229 -3.69 13.82 -15.98
C VAL A 229 -2.52 12.93 -16.37
N ARG A 230 -1.40 13.09 -15.67
CA ARG A 230 -0.20 12.27 -15.86
C ARG A 230 -0.30 11.03 -14.98
N THR A 231 0.04 9.86 -15.51
CA THR A 231 0.17 8.64 -14.71
C THR A 231 1.63 8.39 -14.39
N GLU A 232 1.94 8.08 -13.14
CA GLU A 232 3.25 7.60 -12.70
C GLU A 232 3.09 6.25 -12.01
N ALA A 233 4.02 5.33 -12.25
CA ALA A 233 4.02 4.03 -11.62
C ALA A 233 5.38 3.69 -11.01
N PHE A 234 5.34 2.99 -9.88
CA PHE A 234 6.51 2.60 -9.11
C PHE A 234 6.37 1.15 -8.65
N VAL A 235 7.50 0.45 -8.56
CA VAL A 235 7.62 -0.85 -7.89
C VAL A 235 8.61 -0.70 -6.75
N THR A 236 8.19 -1.02 -5.52
CA THR A 236 9.10 -1.18 -4.38
C THR A 236 9.25 -2.65 -4.05
N VAL A 237 10.49 -3.14 -4.03
CA VAL A 237 10.83 -4.49 -3.57
C VAL A 237 11.25 -4.37 -2.11
N VAL A 238 10.58 -5.10 -1.21
CA VAL A 238 10.84 -5.08 0.24
C VAL A 238 11.33 -6.45 0.70
N VAL A 239 12.43 -6.47 1.45
CA VAL A 239 13.12 -7.65 1.98
C VAL A 239 13.39 -7.45 3.47
N GLY A 240 12.99 -8.40 4.31
CA GLY A 240 13.20 -8.36 5.75
C GLY A 240 14.65 -8.60 6.16
N GLU A 241 15.09 -7.91 7.21
CA GLU A 241 16.42 -8.07 7.83
C GLU A 241 16.74 -9.53 8.17
N SER A 242 15.75 -10.31 8.60
CA SER A 242 15.92 -11.73 8.94
C SER A 242 16.22 -12.62 7.73
N ARG A 243 15.80 -12.23 6.52
CA ARG A 243 16.04 -12.97 5.27
C ARG A 243 17.39 -12.58 4.66
N ILE A 244 17.66 -11.28 4.57
CA ILE A 244 18.88 -10.75 3.92
C ILE A 244 20.15 -10.90 4.77
N GLY A 245 20.02 -10.92 6.11
CA GLY A 245 21.16 -10.76 7.02
C GLY A 245 22.25 -11.83 6.93
N ARG A 246 21.94 -13.05 6.44
CA ARG A 246 22.96 -14.08 6.19
C ARG A 246 23.73 -13.81 4.90
N ALA A 247 23.04 -13.76 3.76
CA ALA A 247 23.64 -13.52 2.45
C ALA A 247 24.41 -12.18 2.40
N ALA A 248 23.94 -11.18 3.15
CA ALA A 248 24.63 -9.90 3.28
C ALA A 248 26.00 -10.03 3.97
N LYS A 249 26.16 -10.89 4.98
CA LYS A 249 27.47 -11.15 5.63
C LYS A 249 28.44 -11.82 4.67
N GLU A 250 27.96 -12.79 3.90
CA GLU A 250 28.70 -13.48 2.84
C GLU A 250 29.11 -12.47 1.72
N SER A 251 28.33 -11.41 1.51
CA SER A 251 28.57 -10.33 0.53
C SER A 251 29.34 -9.10 1.07
N GLY A 252 30.06 -9.25 2.19
CA GLY A 252 30.90 -8.21 2.80
C GLY A 252 30.28 -7.44 3.98
N GLY A 253 29.04 -7.75 4.36
CA GLY A 253 28.35 -7.14 5.51
C GLY A 253 27.92 -5.69 5.30
N GLY A 254 27.51 -5.03 6.40
CA GLY A 254 27.12 -3.62 6.37
C GLY A 254 25.91 -3.31 5.46
N VAL A 255 25.84 -2.05 5.00
CA VAL A 255 24.83 -1.59 4.03
C VAL A 255 25.13 -2.18 2.65
N ASP A 256 26.36 -2.03 2.18
CA ASP A 256 26.88 -2.58 0.92
C ASP A 256 26.54 -4.04 0.66
N GLY A 257 26.77 -4.93 1.64
CA GLY A 257 26.49 -6.36 1.50
C GLY A 257 24.98 -6.64 1.36
N ARG A 258 24.13 -5.84 2.00
CA ARG A 258 22.67 -5.91 1.81
C ARG A 258 22.27 -5.35 0.45
N ALA A 259 22.89 -4.26 0.01
CA ALA A 259 22.67 -3.70 -1.31
C ALA A 259 23.03 -4.69 -2.42
N ARG A 260 24.19 -5.38 -2.34
CA ARG A 260 24.60 -6.42 -3.29
C ARG A 260 23.60 -7.59 -3.38
N VAL A 261 23.03 -8.01 -2.24
CA VAL A 261 21.96 -9.04 -2.24
C VAL A 261 20.66 -8.51 -2.85
N LEU A 262 20.28 -7.26 -2.56
CA LEU A 262 19.15 -6.61 -3.21
C LEU A 262 19.33 -6.47 -4.72
N HIS A 263 20.55 -6.21 -5.22
CA HIS A 263 20.82 -6.08 -6.66
C HIS A 263 20.47 -7.36 -7.45
N GLY A 264 20.65 -8.54 -6.86
CA GLY A 264 20.20 -9.81 -7.46
C GLY A 264 18.67 -9.85 -7.63
N VAL A 265 17.95 -9.56 -6.55
CA VAL A 265 16.47 -9.49 -6.55
C VAL A 265 15.97 -8.39 -7.49
N MET A 266 16.64 -7.24 -7.55
CA MET A 266 16.34 -6.15 -8.49
C MET A 266 16.45 -6.61 -9.94
N THR A 267 17.49 -7.37 -10.29
CA THR A 267 17.69 -7.91 -11.64
C THR A 267 16.58 -8.91 -12.02
N GLU A 268 16.21 -9.82 -11.11
CA GLU A 268 15.12 -10.78 -11.31
C GLU A 268 13.76 -10.07 -11.53
N VAL A 269 13.43 -9.11 -10.66
CA VAL A 269 12.20 -8.31 -10.74
C VAL A 269 12.17 -7.45 -12.01
N GLU A 270 13.29 -6.81 -12.37
CA GLU A 270 13.44 -6.00 -13.59
C GLU A 270 13.21 -6.83 -14.87
N SER A 271 13.74 -8.06 -14.91
CA SER A 271 13.54 -8.99 -16.02
C SER A 271 12.07 -9.41 -16.15
N ALA A 272 11.42 -9.79 -15.05
CA ALA A 272 10.01 -10.18 -15.05
C ALA A 272 9.06 -9.02 -15.36
N LEU A 273 9.40 -7.79 -14.97
CA LEU A 273 8.65 -6.58 -15.31
C LEU A 273 8.74 -6.24 -16.81
N ARG A 274 9.95 -6.28 -17.41
CA ARG A 274 10.11 -6.01 -18.86
C ARG A 274 9.61 -7.13 -19.76
N GLY A 275 9.61 -8.37 -19.27
CA GLY A 275 9.12 -9.54 -20.01
C GLY A 275 7.60 -9.65 -19.99
N PRO A 276 7.02 -10.64 -19.29
CA PRO A 276 5.60 -10.98 -19.43
C PRO A 276 4.64 -9.93 -18.85
N VAL A 277 5.08 -9.06 -17.93
CA VAL A 277 4.27 -7.93 -17.44
C VAL A 277 4.17 -6.79 -18.47
N GLY A 278 5.15 -6.61 -19.34
CA GLY A 278 5.10 -5.64 -20.45
C GLY A 278 5.53 -4.20 -20.12
N CYS A 279 6.32 -3.98 -19.06
CA CYS A 279 6.93 -2.66 -18.80
C CYS A 279 7.95 -2.30 -19.89
N THR A 280 7.84 -1.12 -20.48
CA THR A 280 8.78 -0.62 -21.50
C THR A 280 10.09 -0.15 -20.88
N ALA A 281 10.04 0.43 -19.67
CA ALA A 281 11.21 0.80 -18.90
C ALA A 281 11.04 0.50 -17.42
N VAL A 282 12.17 0.28 -16.77
CA VAL A 282 12.31 0.06 -15.32
C VAL A 282 13.57 0.81 -14.93
N THR A 283 13.44 1.78 -14.03
CA THR A 283 14.51 2.70 -13.64
C THR A 283 14.58 2.74 -12.12
N TRP A 284 15.56 2.04 -11.55
CA TRP A 284 15.86 2.11 -10.12
C TRP A 284 16.25 3.53 -9.73
N LEU A 285 15.60 4.07 -8.70
CA LEU A 285 15.78 5.45 -8.27
C LEU A 285 17.11 5.61 -7.54
N ASP A 286 17.79 6.73 -7.77
CA ASP A 286 18.83 7.25 -6.89
C ASP A 286 18.20 8.08 -5.75
N SER A 287 19.04 8.59 -4.85
CA SER A 287 18.59 9.36 -3.69
C SER A 287 17.83 10.65 -4.08
N ALA A 288 18.21 11.32 -5.17
CA ALA A 288 17.55 12.55 -5.63
C ALA A 288 16.18 12.25 -6.27
N ALA A 289 16.09 11.21 -7.10
CA ALA A 289 14.84 10.79 -7.73
C ALA A 289 13.86 10.18 -6.72
N LEU A 290 14.34 9.50 -5.67
CA LEU A 290 13.51 9.07 -4.55
C LEU A 290 13.01 10.26 -3.74
N ALA A 291 13.88 11.22 -3.38
CA ALA A 291 13.49 12.43 -2.68
C ALA A 291 12.38 13.19 -3.42
N ALA A 292 12.53 13.36 -4.74
CA ALA A 292 11.50 13.96 -5.59
C ALA A 292 10.20 13.13 -5.61
N ALA A 293 10.27 11.79 -5.65
CA ALA A 293 9.10 10.92 -5.64
C ALA A 293 8.33 10.95 -4.29
N VAL A 294 9.05 11.10 -3.17
CA VAL A 294 8.47 11.29 -1.82
C VAL A 294 7.92 12.71 -1.67
N ARG A 295 8.64 13.75 -2.11
CA ARG A 295 8.18 15.15 -2.04
C ARG A 295 6.91 15.38 -2.85
N THR A 296 6.88 14.96 -4.11
CA THR A 296 5.64 14.96 -4.93
C THR A 296 4.58 14.00 -4.39
N GLY A 297 4.99 13.05 -3.55
CA GLY A 297 4.15 12.20 -2.72
C GLY A 297 3.33 12.98 -1.68
N PHE A 298 3.94 13.93 -0.98
CA PHE A 298 3.26 14.86 -0.06
C PHE A 298 2.65 16.07 -0.79
N ALA A 299 3.43 16.80 -1.57
CA ALA A 299 3.02 17.99 -2.30
C ALA A 299 2.96 17.75 -3.82
N PRO A 300 1.84 17.26 -4.39
CA PRO A 300 1.66 17.04 -5.83
C PRO A 300 2.05 18.24 -6.71
N GLY A 301 1.73 19.46 -6.25
CA GLY A 301 1.97 20.70 -7.00
C GLY A 301 3.45 21.10 -7.13
N ASP A 302 4.36 20.49 -6.35
CA ASP A 302 5.79 20.82 -6.41
C ASP A 302 6.45 20.24 -7.67
N ARG A 303 5.79 19.29 -8.35
CA ARG A 303 6.29 18.64 -9.58
C ARG A 303 6.80 19.66 -10.59
N GLY A 304 5.94 20.59 -11.01
CA GLY A 304 6.25 21.51 -12.11
C GLY A 304 7.45 22.40 -11.80
N GLN A 305 7.63 22.77 -10.53
CA GLN A 305 8.78 23.54 -10.07
C GLN A 305 10.07 22.71 -10.14
N LEU A 306 10.03 21.45 -9.71
CA LEU A 306 11.18 20.53 -9.79
C LEU A 306 11.59 20.21 -11.24
N ILE A 307 10.59 20.02 -12.13
CA ILE A 307 10.82 19.81 -13.55
C ILE A 307 11.39 21.07 -14.21
N ALA A 308 10.78 22.24 -13.96
CA ALA A 308 11.26 23.51 -14.51
C ALA A 308 12.69 23.85 -14.04
N ALA A 309 13.02 23.61 -12.77
CA ALA A 309 14.37 23.79 -12.25
C ALA A 309 15.38 22.85 -12.94
N GLY A 310 15.04 21.57 -13.11
CA GLY A 310 15.88 20.61 -13.82
C GLY A 310 16.13 21.00 -15.28
N LEU A 311 15.10 21.47 -15.99
CA LEU A 311 15.20 21.91 -17.38
C LEU A 311 15.99 23.22 -17.52
N ALA A 312 15.80 24.18 -16.60
CA ALA A 312 16.58 25.41 -16.57
C ALA A 312 18.07 25.14 -16.31
N ALA A 313 18.40 24.22 -15.39
CA ALA A 313 19.77 23.80 -15.14
C ALA A 313 20.41 23.07 -16.33
N ALA A 314 19.65 22.22 -17.04
CA ALA A 314 20.11 21.59 -18.28
C ALA A 314 20.43 22.63 -19.39
N ASN A 315 19.72 23.77 -19.37
CA ASN A 315 19.98 24.93 -20.23
C ASN A 315 21.06 25.88 -19.69
N GLY A 316 21.84 25.48 -18.68
CA GLY A 316 23.00 26.22 -18.17
C GLY A 316 22.71 27.22 -17.05
N ALA A 317 21.48 27.28 -16.52
CA ALA A 317 21.19 28.11 -15.35
C ALA A 317 21.82 27.53 -14.08
N GLN A 318 22.50 28.35 -13.29
CA GLN A 318 23.06 27.94 -11.99
C GLN A 318 21.95 27.94 -10.91
N LEU A 319 21.14 26.88 -10.93
CA LEU A 319 20.03 26.65 -10.01
C LEU A 319 20.23 25.34 -9.25
N ALA A 320 19.78 25.30 -8.00
CA ALA A 320 19.65 24.05 -7.27
C ALA A 320 18.56 23.18 -7.93
N THR A 321 18.86 21.90 -8.14
CA THR A 321 17.94 20.93 -8.75
C THR A 321 17.62 19.79 -7.80
N GLY A 322 16.43 19.21 -7.97
CA GLY A 322 15.94 18.13 -7.11
C GLY A 322 15.59 18.60 -5.69
N VAL A 323 15.55 17.64 -4.76
CA VAL A 323 15.25 17.87 -3.34
C VAL A 323 16.21 17.01 -2.53
N PRO A 324 16.84 17.51 -1.45
CA PRO A 324 17.58 16.64 -0.52
C PRO A 324 16.62 15.75 0.27
N MET A 325 17.06 14.56 0.72
CA MET A 325 16.21 13.64 1.47
C MET A 325 15.67 14.24 2.78
N ALA A 326 16.43 15.15 3.41
CA ALA A 326 15.99 15.90 4.60
C ALA A 326 14.83 16.88 4.32
N ALA A 327 14.58 17.25 3.06
CA ALA A 327 13.45 18.09 2.65
C ALA A 327 12.42 17.33 1.78
N ALA A 328 12.56 16.00 1.67
CA ALA A 328 11.62 15.18 0.90
C ALA A 328 10.26 15.00 1.58
N GLY A 329 10.20 15.17 2.91
CA GLY A 329 8.96 15.19 3.68
C GLY A 329 8.11 16.45 3.47
N PRO A 330 6.96 16.53 4.15
CA PRO A 330 6.21 17.77 4.27
C PRO A 330 6.90 18.72 5.27
N THR A 331 6.73 20.02 5.12
CA THR A 331 7.11 21.03 6.11
C THR A 331 6.36 20.83 7.42
N GLN A 332 5.05 20.57 7.34
CA GLN A 332 4.20 20.21 8.48
C GLN A 332 3.19 19.12 8.09
N ALA A 333 2.88 18.23 9.02
CA ALA A 333 1.79 17.27 8.83
C ALA A 333 1.03 17.00 10.13
N ARG A 334 -0.23 16.58 9.99
CA ARG A 334 -1.13 16.31 11.11
C ARG A 334 -2.02 15.10 10.83
N ALA A 335 -1.92 14.10 11.70
CA ALA A 335 -2.76 12.92 11.71
C ALA A 335 -4.12 13.25 12.34
N GLU A 336 -5.12 13.48 11.49
CA GLU A 336 -6.52 13.63 11.90
C GLU A 336 -7.24 12.27 11.96
N ALA A 337 -8.36 12.22 12.66
CA ALA A 337 -9.08 10.97 12.88
C ALA A 337 -9.61 10.32 11.58
N ARG A 338 -9.88 11.11 10.52
CA ARG A 338 -10.57 10.66 9.30
C ARG A 338 -9.95 11.11 7.97
N HIS A 339 -8.95 11.99 8.02
CA HIS A 339 -8.09 12.37 6.90
C HIS A 339 -6.67 12.61 7.41
N TYR A 340 -5.72 12.91 6.52
CA TYR A 340 -4.35 13.30 6.86
C TYR A 340 -4.05 14.65 6.22
N VAL A 341 -3.59 15.63 7.00
CA VAL A 341 -3.21 16.97 6.51
C VAL A 341 -1.70 17.04 6.38
N HIS A 342 -1.19 17.59 5.29
CA HIS A 342 0.25 17.73 5.04
C HIS A 342 0.51 18.91 4.09
N ASP A 343 1.33 19.86 4.52
CA ASP A 343 1.53 21.15 3.87
C ASP A 343 0.21 21.81 3.39
N ALA A 344 0.07 22.08 2.09
CA ALA A 344 -1.12 22.67 1.49
C ALA A 344 -2.18 21.63 1.06
N TRP A 345 -2.07 20.38 1.51
CA TRP A 345 -2.83 19.23 1.01
C TRP A 345 -3.53 18.43 2.11
N ALA A 346 -4.58 17.70 1.74
CA ALA A 346 -5.30 16.79 2.61
C ALA A 346 -5.65 15.48 1.87
N SER A 347 -5.59 14.35 2.57
CA SER A 347 -5.66 13.00 1.98
C SER A 347 -6.55 12.01 2.72
N VAL A 348 -7.12 11.06 1.97
CA VAL A 348 -7.87 9.87 2.46
C VAL A 348 -7.78 8.75 1.42
N THR A 349 -7.68 7.45 1.70
CA THR A 349 -7.60 6.80 3.01
C THR A 349 -8.44 5.54 3.13
N ASP A 350 -8.68 4.83 2.02
CA ASP A 350 -9.40 3.55 1.99
C ASP A 350 -8.45 2.38 1.72
N THR A 351 -8.58 1.29 2.48
CA THR A 351 -8.13 -0.04 2.02
C THR A 351 -9.30 -0.78 1.37
N ILE A 352 -9.03 -1.83 0.59
CA ILE A 352 -10.04 -2.49 -0.23
C ILE A 352 -10.18 -3.96 0.17
N LEU A 353 -11.42 -4.39 0.45
CA LEU A 353 -11.75 -5.81 0.58
C LEU A 353 -11.96 -6.41 -0.82
N LEU A 354 -11.21 -7.47 -1.11
CA LEU A 354 -11.29 -8.20 -2.38
C LEU A 354 -12.62 -8.95 -2.51
N PRO A 355 -13.23 -9.02 -3.70
CA PRO A 355 -14.55 -9.59 -3.90
C PRO A 355 -14.50 -11.12 -3.91
N ASP A 356 -15.48 -11.76 -3.26
CA ASP A 356 -15.68 -13.22 -3.30
C ASP A 356 -15.92 -13.75 -4.72
N SER A 357 -16.27 -12.92 -5.70
CA SER A 357 -16.42 -13.31 -7.10
C SER A 357 -15.11 -13.34 -7.89
N GLY A 358 -14.03 -12.80 -7.32
CA GLY A 358 -12.77 -12.56 -8.03
C GLY A 358 -12.78 -11.33 -8.93
N ALA A 359 -11.58 -10.87 -9.27
CA ALA A 359 -11.30 -9.68 -10.07
C ALA A 359 -10.54 -10.03 -11.36
N VAL A 360 -10.71 -9.20 -12.40
CA VAL A 360 -9.90 -9.24 -13.63
C VAL A 360 -8.77 -8.21 -13.54
N LEU A 361 -7.71 -8.35 -14.34
CA LEU A 361 -6.67 -7.33 -14.41
C LEU A 361 -7.29 -5.97 -14.84
N GLY A 362 -6.97 -4.91 -14.11
CA GLY A 362 -7.51 -3.57 -14.33
C GLY A 362 -8.89 -3.30 -13.75
N ALA A 363 -9.51 -4.22 -13.00
CA ALA A 363 -10.82 -3.99 -12.38
C ALA A 363 -10.88 -2.73 -11.49
N LEU A 364 -9.75 -2.34 -10.88
CA LEU A 364 -9.63 -1.13 -10.05
C LEU A 364 -9.29 0.16 -10.82
N ALA A 365 -9.20 0.14 -12.16
CA ALA A 365 -8.90 1.33 -12.96
C ALA A 365 -9.80 2.56 -12.66
N PRO A 366 -11.11 2.43 -12.36
CA PRO A 366 -11.96 3.57 -11.97
C PRO A 366 -11.50 4.31 -10.69
N VAL A 367 -10.66 3.70 -9.85
CA VAL A 367 -10.09 4.34 -8.65
C VAL A 367 -9.02 5.37 -8.99
N LEU A 368 -8.37 5.23 -10.15
CA LEU A 368 -7.34 6.15 -10.63
C LEU A 368 -7.89 7.34 -11.41
N VAL A 369 -9.16 7.33 -11.80
CA VAL A 369 -9.81 8.43 -12.54
C VAL A 369 -10.12 9.59 -11.59
N PRO A 370 -9.54 10.79 -11.78
CA PRO A 370 -9.87 11.94 -10.95
C PRO A 370 -11.31 12.43 -11.21
N THR A 371 -12.00 12.88 -10.17
CA THR A 371 -13.37 13.43 -10.27
C THR A 371 -13.43 14.93 -10.46
N THR A 372 -12.28 15.61 -10.32
CA THR A 372 -12.14 17.06 -10.48
C THR A 372 -10.68 17.34 -10.86
N ALA A 373 -10.44 18.33 -11.72
CA ALA A 373 -9.08 18.81 -12.03
C ALA A 373 -8.32 19.15 -10.73
N GLY A 374 -7.01 18.89 -10.66
CA GLY A 374 -6.21 19.12 -9.44
C GLY A 374 -6.34 18.03 -8.35
N GLU A 375 -7.24 17.07 -8.48
CA GLU A 375 -7.34 15.90 -7.60
C GLU A 375 -6.33 14.83 -8.00
N ARG A 376 -5.49 14.36 -7.06
CA ARG A 376 -4.57 13.24 -7.27
C ARG A 376 -5.16 11.94 -6.74
N ARG A 377 -5.11 10.85 -7.52
CA ARG A 377 -5.39 9.49 -7.04
C ARG A 377 -4.12 8.67 -6.91
N CYS A 378 -4.09 7.76 -5.94
CA CYS A 378 -3.05 6.75 -5.81
C CYS A 378 -3.68 5.39 -5.54
N LEU A 379 -3.12 4.33 -6.09
CA LEU A 379 -3.48 2.95 -5.81
C LEU A 379 -2.18 2.17 -5.60
N THR A 380 -1.99 1.59 -4.41
CA THR A 380 -0.87 0.69 -4.14
C THR A 380 -1.39 -0.71 -3.88
N VAL A 381 -0.94 -1.67 -4.67
CA VAL A 381 -1.19 -3.10 -4.52
C VAL A 381 0.06 -3.73 -3.91
N PHE A 382 -0.09 -4.29 -2.71
CA PHE A 382 0.92 -5.06 -2.01
C PHE A 382 0.74 -6.53 -2.32
N LEU A 383 1.78 -7.17 -2.85
CA LEU A 383 1.84 -8.58 -3.16
C LEU A 383 2.92 -9.19 -2.25
N ALA A 384 2.50 -9.82 -1.15
CA ALA A 384 3.39 -10.48 -0.21
C ALA A 384 3.40 -12.00 -0.50
N PRO A 385 4.39 -12.54 -1.25
CA PRO A 385 4.50 -13.98 -1.47
C PRO A 385 4.80 -14.71 -0.17
N LEU A 386 4.17 -15.87 0.03
CA LEU A 386 4.45 -16.76 1.16
C LEU A 386 5.53 -17.78 0.76
N PRO A 387 6.56 -18.01 1.59
CA PRO A 387 7.48 -19.14 1.43
C PRO A 387 6.72 -20.47 1.39
N LEU A 388 7.20 -21.44 0.62
CA LEU A 388 6.49 -22.69 0.33
C LEU A 388 6.07 -23.43 1.62
N ASP A 389 7.01 -23.64 2.55
CA ASP A 389 6.76 -24.22 3.87
C ASP A 389 5.63 -23.54 4.66
N ARG A 390 5.47 -22.22 4.48
CA ARG A 390 4.44 -21.44 5.17
C ARG A 390 3.10 -21.55 4.45
N ALA A 391 3.10 -21.60 3.12
CA ALA A 391 1.91 -21.81 2.32
C ALA A 391 1.32 -23.21 2.55
N THR A 392 2.14 -24.26 2.47
CA THR A 392 1.73 -25.66 2.72
C THR A 392 1.14 -25.84 4.12
N ARG A 393 1.80 -25.31 5.16
CA ARG A 393 1.27 -25.35 6.54
C ARG A 393 -0.01 -24.54 6.72
N LEU A 394 -0.21 -23.47 5.94
CA LEU A 394 -1.43 -22.67 6.00
C LEU A 394 -2.61 -23.41 5.37
N VAL A 395 -2.44 -23.92 4.16
CA VAL A 395 -3.47 -24.67 3.42
C VAL A 395 -3.82 -25.96 4.14
N GLY A 396 -2.84 -26.78 4.55
CA GLY A 396 -3.12 -28.01 5.31
C GLY A 396 -3.83 -27.78 6.64
N ARG A 397 -3.59 -26.64 7.32
CA ARG A 397 -4.35 -26.27 8.53
C ARG A 397 -5.78 -25.82 8.20
N GLU A 398 -5.97 -25.09 7.10
CA GLU A 398 -7.30 -24.66 6.65
C GLU A 398 -8.14 -25.85 6.19
N ASP A 399 -7.54 -26.81 5.48
CA ASP A 399 -8.17 -28.07 5.09
C ASP A 399 -8.57 -28.93 6.31
N MET A 400 -7.64 -29.25 7.21
CA MET A 400 -7.98 -30.01 8.43
C MET A 400 -9.08 -29.34 9.26
N SER A 401 -9.10 -28.00 9.31
CA SER A 401 -10.13 -27.24 10.03
C SER A 401 -11.49 -27.30 9.31
N ALA A 402 -11.50 -27.23 7.98
CA ALA A 402 -12.69 -27.37 7.15
C ALA A 402 -13.27 -28.79 7.29
N THR A 403 -12.45 -29.82 7.10
CA THR A 403 -12.81 -31.24 7.18
C THR A 403 -13.33 -31.61 8.57
N THR A 404 -12.58 -31.32 9.64
CA THR A 404 -13.02 -31.57 11.03
C THR A 404 -14.34 -30.84 11.35
N GLY A 405 -14.46 -29.57 10.91
CA GLY A 405 -15.68 -28.80 11.09
C GLY A 405 -16.87 -29.33 10.28
N ASN A 406 -16.63 -29.87 9.09
CA ASN A 406 -17.65 -30.48 8.24
C ASN A 406 -18.17 -31.78 8.89
N GLU A 407 -17.26 -32.67 9.32
CA GLU A 407 -17.61 -33.91 10.02
C GLU A 407 -18.40 -33.68 11.31
N LEU A 408 -17.93 -32.78 12.18
CA LEU A 408 -18.60 -32.49 13.45
C LEU A 408 -20.04 -32.01 13.22
N ARG A 409 -20.27 -31.18 12.20
CA ARG A 409 -21.61 -30.69 11.84
C ARG A 409 -22.47 -31.76 11.19
N ALA A 410 -21.89 -32.66 10.39
CA ALA A 410 -22.59 -33.80 9.81
C ALA A 410 -23.08 -34.77 10.91
N ARG A 411 -22.23 -35.07 11.91
CA ARG A 411 -22.61 -35.84 13.11
C ARG A 411 -23.72 -35.17 13.92
N MET A 412 -23.76 -33.84 13.94
CA MET A 412 -24.81 -33.03 14.58
C MET A 412 -26.04 -32.78 13.66
N GLY A 413 -26.14 -33.46 12.51
CA GLY A 413 -27.31 -33.41 11.62
C GLY A 413 -27.47 -32.13 10.78
N PHE A 414 -26.49 -31.21 10.79
CA PHE A 414 -26.59 -29.96 10.04
C PHE A 414 -26.21 -30.12 8.56
N ARG A 415 -27.09 -29.69 7.64
CA ARG A 415 -26.80 -29.66 6.20
C ARG A 415 -25.72 -28.62 5.87
N GLN A 416 -24.76 -29.00 5.02
CA GLN A 416 -23.69 -28.13 4.54
C GLN A 416 -24.24 -26.99 3.67
N ARG A 417 -23.88 -25.74 3.97
CA ARG A 417 -24.37 -24.56 3.23
C ARG A 417 -23.62 -24.37 1.91
N ALA A 418 -24.27 -23.78 0.90
CA ALA A 418 -23.67 -23.53 -0.41
C ALA A 418 -22.45 -22.58 -0.39
N ARG A 419 -22.29 -21.76 0.66
CA ARG A 419 -21.06 -21.00 0.92
C ARG A 419 -19.91 -21.93 1.34
N GLN A 420 -20.19 -22.83 2.26
CA GLN A 420 -19.22 -23.73 2.88
C GLN A 420 -18.70 -24.80 1.93
N ARG A 421 -19.51 -25.24 0.95
CA ARG A 421 -19.03 -26.06 -0.18
C ARG A 421 -17.98 -25.30 -1.01
N ARG A 422 -18.29 -24.09 -1.46
CA ARG A 422 -17.34 -23.20 -2.16
C ARG A 422 -16.08 -22.88 -1.35
N ASP A 423 -16.20 -22.67 -0.04
CA ASP A 423 -15.04 -22.47 0.84
C ASP A 423 -14.14 -23.73 0.88
N THR A 424 -14.71 -24.93 0.81
CA THR A 424 -13.96 -26.21 0.76
C THR A 424 -13.34 -26.44 -0.62
N GLU A 425 -14.09 -26.21 -1.70
CA GLU A 425 -13.62 -26.27 -3.09
C GLU A 425 -12.41 -25.34 -3.31
N ARG A 426 -12.45 -24.11 -2.78
CA ARG A 426 -11.32 -23.16 -2.84
C ARG A 426 -10.05 -23.68 -2.15
N ILE A 427 -10.18 -24.36 -1.01
CA ILE A 427 -9.04 -24.93 -0.29
C ILE A 427 -8.40 -26.04 -1.12
N GLY A 428 -9.21 -26.93 -1.71
CA GLY A 428 -8.74 -27.96 -2.64
C GLY A 428 -8.00 -27.38 -3.86
N THR A 429 -8.60 -26.39 -4.53
CA THR A 429 -7.96 -25.69 -5.67
C THR A 429 -6.65 -24.97 -5.25
N ALA A 430 -6.56 -24.46 -4.03
CA ALA A 430 -5.33 -23.86 -3.52
C ALA A 430 -4.24 -24.91 -3.26
N ASP A 431 -4.61 -26.09 -2.74
CA ASP A 431 -3.70 -27.22 -2.53
C ASP A 431 -3.17 -27.79 -3.84
N GLU A 432 -4.04 -28.03 -4.83
CA GLU A 432 -3.66 -28.44 -6.19
C GLU A 432 -2.68 -27.44 -6.84
N LYS A 433 -2.92 -26.14 -6.66
CA LYS A 433 -2.03 -25.09 -7.19
C LYS A 433 -0.67 -25.08 -6.48
N LEU A 434 -0.63 -25.26 -5.17
CA LEU A 434 0.63 -25.39 -4.41
C LEU A 434 1.41 -26.64 -4.84
N ALA A 435 0.73 -27.78 -5.01
CA ALA A 435 1.33 -29.01 -5.51
C ALA A 435 1.90 -28.84 -6.94
N ALA A 436 1.24 -28.03 -7.77
CA ALA A 436 1.72 -27.61 -9.09
C ALA A 436 2.84 -26.53 -9.07
N GLY A 437 3.38 -26.19 -7.89
CA GLY A 437 4.49 -25.23 -7.74
C GLY A 437 4.11 -23.76 -7.84
N ARG A 438 2.81 -23.42 -7.80
CA ARG A 438 2.33 -22.03 -7.81
C ARG A 438 2.53 -21.38 -6.45
N ALA A 439 2.85 -20.09 -6.44
CA ALA A 439 3.04 -19.35 -5.19
C ALA A 439 1.71 -18.88 -4.60
N LEU A 440 1.55 -19.04 -3.29
CA LEU A 440 0.48 -18.39 -2.53
C LEU A 440 0.91 -16.97 -2.17
N VAL A 441 0.09 -15.98 -2.55
CA VAL A 441 0.34 -14.56 -2.31
C VAL A 441 -0.71 -14.00 -1.36
N ARG A 442 -0.31 -13.13 -0.44
CA ARG A 442 -1.21 -12.28 0.37
C ARG A 442 -1.34 -10.91 -0.32
N PRO A 443 -2.36 -10.69 -1.16
CA PRO A 443 -2.66 -9.37 -1.71
C PRO A 443 -3.27 -8.46 -0.64
N ALA A 444 -2.87 -7.19 -0.65
CA ALA A 444 -3.53 -6.11 0.07
C ALA A 444 -3.51 -4.84 -0.77
N VAL A 445 -4.50 -3.95 -0.63
CA VAL A 445 -4.61 -2.77 -1.49
C VAL A 445 -4.97 -1.52 -0.68
N ALA A 446 -4.31 -0.41 -0.94
CA ALA A 446 -4.59 0.90 -0.37
C ALA A 446 -4.81 1.95 -1.47
N ALA A 447 -5.82 2.80 -1.29
CA ALA A 447 -6.24 3.81 -2.25
C ALA A 447 -6.21 5.22 -1.64
N CYS A 448 -5.32 6.04 -2.21
CA CYS A 448 -5.13 7.47 -2.05
C CYS A 448 -6.14 8.33 -2.85
N VAL A 449 -6.81 9.30 -2.24
CA VAL A 449 -7.13 10.59 -2.87
C VAL A 449 -6.42 11.71 -2.10
N THR A 450 -5.86 12.68 -2.81
CA THR A 450 -5.19 13.86 -2.26
C THR A 450 -5.70 15.10 -2.98
N VAL A 451 -6.10 16.11 -2.22
CA VAL A 451 -6.66 17.39 -2.71
C VAL A 451 -6.05 18.56 -1.94
N PRO A 452 -6.13 19.81 -2.46
CA PRO A 452 -5.75 20.98 -1.68
C PRO A 452 -6.49 21.05 -0.34
N ALA A 453 -5.82 21.48 0.72
CA ALA A 453 -6.39 21.52 2.08
C ALA A 453 -7.59 22.49 2.22
N THR A 454 -7.77 23.41 1.27
CA THR A 454 -8.94 24.29 1.15
C THR A 454 -10.18 23.60 0.60
N TRP A 455 -10.06 22.38 0.07
CA TRP A 455 -11.15 21.62 -0.53
C TRP A 455 -11.83 20.70 0.49
N PRO A 456 -13.12 20.34 0.31
CA PRO A 456 -13.84 19.46 1.22
C PRO A 456 -13.35 18.01 1.11
N VAL A 457 -12.23 17.69 1.78
CA VAL A 457 -11.54 16.39 1.71
C VAL A 457 -12.46 15.18 1.98
N ASP A 458 -13.43 15.33 2.88
CA ASP A 458 -14.44 14.30 3.18
C ASP A 458 -15.34 13.95 1.97
N GLU A 459 -15.62 14.91 1.09
CA GLU A 459 -16.39 14.70 -0.14
C GLU A 459 -15.56 13.91 -1.17
N HIS A 460 -14.32 14.32 -1.41
CA HIS A 460 -13.41 13.56 -2.28
C HIS A 460 -13.15 12.14 -1.73
N GLY A 461 -13.10 12.00 -0.40
CA GLY A 461 -13.10 10.71 0.28
C GLY A 461 -14.38 9.88 0.02
N ARG A 462 -15.58 10.49 -0.02
CA ARG A 462 -16.81 9.76 -0.41
C ARG A 462 -16.78 9.34 -1.88
N ARG A 463 -16.24 10.18 -2.76
CA ARG A 463 -16.06 9.88 -4.19
C ARG A 463 -15.07 8.73 -4.42
N LEU A 464 -13.97 8.67 -3.65
CA LEU A 464 -13.07 7.50 -3.64
C LEU A 464 -13.82 6.20 -3.31
N ALA A 465 -14.58 6.19 -2.22
CA ALA A 465 -15.40 5.05 -1.84
C ALA A 465 -16.50 4.73 -2.88
N ALA A 466 -16.96 5.71 -3.65
CA ALA A 466 -17.87 5.48 -4.79
C ALA A 466 -17.15 4.78 -5.96
N SER A 467 -15.97 5.24 -6.38
CA SER A 467 -15.17 4.58 -7.44
C SER A 467 -14.80 3.14 -7.09
N ILE A 468 -14.43 2.86 -5.83
CA ILE A 468 -14.13 1.50 -5.35
C ILE A 468 -15.37 0.60 -5.44
N ARG A 469 -16.56 1.12 -5.08
CA ARG A 469 -17.83 0.37 -5.18
C ARG A 469 -18.27 0.17 -6.64
N ALA A 470 -18.08 1.16 -7.50
CA ALA A 470 -18.35 1.05 -8.93
C ALA A 470 -17.49 -0.03 -9.61
N ALA A 471 -16.25 -0.22 -9.15
CA ALA A 471 -15.38 -1.31 -9.54
C ALA A 471 -15.79 -2.70 -8.99
N GLY A 472 -16.84 -2.79 -8.16
CA GLY A 472 -17.32 -4.04 -7.56
C GLY A 472 -16.62 -4.46 -6.25
N PHE A 473 -15.84 -3.58 -5.63
CA PHE A 473 -15.11 -3.83 -4.40
C PHE A 473 -15.74 -3.13 -3.18
N VAL A 474 -15.37 -3.54 -1.96
CA VAL A 474 -15.84 -2.88 -0.73
C VAL A 474 -14.72 -2.00 -0.13
N PRO A 475 -14.89 -0.66 -0.08
CA PRO A 475 -13.95 0.23 0.57
C PRO A 475 -14.04 0.13 2.10
N LEU A 476 -12.89 0.20 2.76
CA LEU A 476 -12.73 0.20 4.21
C LEU A 476 -11.88 1.41 4.61
N ARG A 477 -12.54 2.46 5.11
CA ARG A 477 -11.89 3.69 5.59
C ARG A 477 -10.92 3.37 6.73
N LEU A 478 -9.68 3.81 6.57
CA LEU A 478 -8.63 3.72 7.59
C LEU A 478 -8.80 4.82 8.65
N ASP A 479 -10.01 4.96 9.20
CA ASP A 479 -10.28 5.86 10.34
C ASP A 479 -9.26 5.53 11.47
N LEU A 480 -8.69 6.58 12.08
CA LEU A 480 -7.60 6.56 13.08
C LEU A 480 -6.23 6.01 12.61
N ALA A 481 -6.02 5.84 11.29
CA ALA A 481 -4.75 5.37 10.72
C ALA A 481 -4.47 6.00 9.34
N GLN A 482 -4.80 7.30 9.20
CA GLN A 482 -4.78 8.01 7.91
C GLN A 482 -3.37 8.41 7.47
N ASP A 483 -2.50 8.74 8.41
CA ASP A 483 -1.06 8.92 8.23
C ASP A 483 -0.40 7.64 7.66
N SER A 484 -0.71 6.49 8.28
CA SER A 484 -0.19 5.17 7.92
C SER A 484 -0.78 4.70 6.59
N GLY A 485 -2.06 4.95 6.37
CA GLY A 485 -2.74 4.68 5.10
C GLY A 485 -2.18 5.51 3.95
N PHE A 486 -1.95 6.80 4.18
CA PHE A 486 -1.34 7.71 3.20
C PHE A 486 0.09 7.26 2.85
N ALA A 487 0.92 6.98 3.86
CA ALA A 487 2.27 6.47 3.68
C ALA A 487 2.28 5.19 2.82
N ALA A 488 1.36 4.25 3.09
CA ALA A 488 1.21 3.02 2.31
C ALA A 488 0.68 3.28 0.88
N ALA A 489 -0.27 4.19 0.70
CA ALA A 489 -0.97 4.37 -0.57
C ALA A 489 -0.28 5.31 -1.56
N ALA A 490 0.45 6.32 -1.07
CA ALA A 490 0.86 7.50 -1.85
C ALA A 490 2.39 7.79 -1.82
N ILE A 491 3.15 7.13 -0.95
CA ILE A 491 4.61 7.29 -0.81
C ILE A 491 5.31 5.98 -1.23
N PRO A 492 6.21 5.99 -2.23
CA PRO A 492 6.81 4.77 -2.77
C PRO A 492 8.02 4.28 -1.94
N LEU A 493 7.79 4.00 -0.65
CA LEU A 493 8.81 3.50 0.30
C LEU A 493 8.53 2.07 0.78
N GLY A 494 7.55 1.38 0.21
CA GLY A 494 7.24 -0.01 0.55
C GLY A 494 6.69 -0.22 1.97
N VAL A 495 6.21 0.83 2.64
CA VAL A 495 5.56 0.71 3.95
C VAL A 495 4.20 0.03 3.78
N GLY A 496 4.21 -1.28 3.96
CA GLY A 496 3.04 -2.13 3.76
C GLY A 496 1.91 -1.88 4.75
N LEU A 497 0.70 -2.30 4.36
CA LEU A 497 -0.39 -2.46 5.31
C LEU A 497 -0.01 -3.48 6.40
N PRO A 498 -0.46 -3.29 7.66
CA PRO A 498 0.05 -4.03 8.80
C PRO A 498 -0.08 -5.54 8.65
N ASP A 499 0.89 -6.21 9.27
CA ASP A 499 1.06 -7.64 9.22
C ASP A 499 -0.13 -8.40 9.85
N ARG A 500 -0.24 -9.69 9.55
CA ARG A 500 -1.37 -10.56 9.94
C ARG A 500 -1.74 -10.39 11.42
N ARG A 501 -3.04 -10.16 11.70
CA ARG A 501 -3.58 -10.03 13.07
C ARG A 501 -3.13 -11.23 13.92
N GLY A 502 -2.37 -10.97 15.00
CA GLY A 502 -1.80 -12.00 15.87
C GLY A 502 -0.28 -12.07 15.89
N ARG A 503 0.43 -11.25 15.10
CA ARG A 503 1.87 -11.00 15.26
C ARG A 503 2.12 -9.62 15.88
N ARG A 504 2.14 -9.59 17.22
CA ARG A 504 2.95 -8.70 18.05
C ARG A 504 3.39 -9.52 19.26
#